data_AF-A0A5C6YX54-F1
#
_entry.id   AF-A0A5C6YX54-F1
#
_cell.length_a   1.000
_cell.length_b   1.000
_cell.length_c   1.000
_cell.angle_alpha   90.00
_cell.angle_beta   90.00
_cell.angle_gamma   90.00
#
_symmetry.space_group_name_H-M   'P 1'
#
loop_
_entity.id
_entity.type
_entity.pdbx_description
1 polymer ?
#
loop_
_entity_poly.entity_id
_entity_poly.type
_entity_poly.pdbx_seq_one_letter_code
_entity_poly.pdbx_strand_id
1 'polypeptide(L)' 'GGAAAASLHADLDGRLWMGTDQGVFIRSTGGDWSRLDRRTGLVWNDVTPAFLADADGSIWIGTGAG' A
#
# COMPACT_ATOMS: atom_id res chain seq x y z
N GLY A 1 -20.93 9.01 -6.54
CA GLY A 1 -19.97 7.91 -6.75
C GLY A 1 -18.63 8.52 -7.03
N GLY A 2 -17.80 8.69 -5.99
CA GLY A 2 -16.42 9.15 -6.12
C GLY A 2 -15.54 7.96 -5.83
N ALA A 3 -14.67 7.58 -6.77
CA ALA A 3 -13.61 6.64 -6.47
C ALA A 3 -12.77 7.27 -5.35
N ALA A 4 -12.71 6.62 -4.19
CA ALA A 4 -11.70 6.95 -3.20
C ALA A 4 -10.36 6.89 -3.93
N ALA A 5 -9.57 7.96 -3.87
CA ALA A 5 -8.26 7.98 -4.48
C ALA A 5 -7.41 6.95 -3.74
N ALA A 6 -7.35 5.73 -4.28
CA ALA A 6 -6.38 4.75 -3.85
C ALA A 6 -5.01 5.39 -4.03
N SER A 7 -4.25 5.48 -2.95
CA SER A 7 -2.87 5.97 -3.04
C SER A 7 -2.09 4.93 -3.84
N LEU A 8 -1.44 5.35 -4.92
CA LEU A 8 -0.66 4.47 -5.79
C LEU A 8 0.80 4.90 -5.74
N HIS A 9 1.69 3.95 -5.49
CA HIS A 9 3.13 4.19 -5.42
C HIS A 9 3.90 3.06 -6.10
N ALA A 10 5.05 3.36 -6.69
CA ALA A 10 5.96 2.37 -7.24
C ALA A 10 7.23 2.34 -6.40
N ASP A 11 7.66 1.15 -5.98
CA ASP A 11 8.93 0.99 -5.25
C ASP A 11 10.13 0.88 -6.20
N LEU A 12 11.34 0.84 -5.62
CA LEU A 12 12.59 0.71 -6.38
C LEU A 12 12.74 -0.65 -7.09
N ASP A 13 12.00 -1.67 -6.64
CA ASP A 13 11.94 -3.00 -7.24
C ASP A 13 10.93 -3.06 -8.41
N GLY A 14 10.22 -1.97 -8.70
CA GLY A 14 9.23 -1.87 -9.77
C GLY A 14 7.87 -2.48 -9.42
N ARG A 15 7.59 -2.78 -8.15
CA ARG A 15 6.27 -3.23 -7.69
C ARG A 15 5.34 -2.04 -7.54
N LEU A 16 4.04 -2.26 -7.75
CA LEU A 16 3.01 -1.25 -7.52
C LEU A 16 2.32 -1.50 -6.19
N TRP A 17 2.26 -0.46 -5.36
CA TRP A 17 1.61 -0.45 -4.06
C TRP A 17 0.35 0.39 -4.13
N MET A 18 -0.78 -0.18 -3.71
CA MET A 18 -2.08 0.46 -3.76
C MET A 18 -2.76 0.41 -2.39
N GLY A 19 -2.94 1.57 -1.77
CA GLY A 19 -3.61 1.73 -0.48
C GLY A 19 -5.12 1.86 -0.66
N THR A 20 -5.88 1.12 0.15
CA THR A 20 -7.34 1.05 0.11
C THR A 20 -7.91 1.06 1.53
N ASP A 21 -9.23 1.17 1.65
CA ASP A 21 -9.95 0.96 2.92
C ASP A 21 -9.88 -0.50 3.40
N GLN A 22 -9.41 -1.42 2.56
CA GLN A 22 -9.26 -2.84 2.83
C GLN A 22 -7.79 -3.28 2.93
N GLY A 23 -6.85 -2.36 3.11
CA GLY A 23 -5.42 -2.64 3.26
C GLY A 23 -4.61 -2.23 2.02
N VAL A 24 -3.45 -2.86 1.84
CA VAL A 24 -2.53 -2.54 0.76
C VAL A 24 -2.42 -3.70 -0.23
N PHE A 25 -2.72 -3.43 -1.49
CA PHE A 25 -2.49 -4.36 -2.59
C PHE A 25 -1.13 -4.10 -3.22
N ILE A 26 -0.36 -5.16 -3.43
CA ILE A 26 0.97 -5.09 -4.04
C ILE A 26 0.95 -5.90 -5.32
N ARG A 27 1.23 -5.26 -6.44
CA ARG A 27 1.43 -5.90 -7.74
C ARG A 27 2.91 -6.16 -7.96
N SER A 28 3.28 -7.42 -8.13
CA SER A 28 4.64 -7.78 -8.55
C SER A 28 4.92 -7.31 -9.98
N THR A 29 6.20 -7.24 -10.35
CA THR A 29 6.62 -6.98 -11.73
C THR A 29 6.15 -8.06 -12.70
N GLY A 30 5.91 -9.29 -12.21
CA GLY A 30 5.30 -10.39 -12.96
C GLY A 30 3.79 -10.27 -13.16
N GLY A 31 3.14 -9.32 -12.47
CA GLY A 31 1.71 -9.04 -12.60
C GLY A 31 0.83 -9.67 -11.52
N ASP A 32 1.39 -10.48 -10.62
CA ASP A 32 0.68 -11.11 -9.51
C ASP A 32 0.30 -10.11 -8.44
N TRP A 33 -0.82 -10.35 -7.77
CA TRP A 33 -1.31 -9.52 -6.69
C TRP A 33 -1.17 -10.21 -5.33
N SER A 34 -0.73 -9.45 -4.34
CA SER A 34 -0.75 -9.84 -2.92
C SER A 34 -1.38 -8.73 -2.08
N ARG A 35 -1.78 -9.06 -0.84
CA ARG A 35 -2.46 -8.12 0.07
C ARG A 35 -1.84 -8.13 1.45
N LEU A 36 -1.52 -6.94 1.95
CA LEU A 36 -1.24 -6.65 3.35
C LEU A 36 -2.51 -6.13 4.02
N ASP A 37 -2.91 -6.78 5.11
CA ASP A 37 -4.06 -6.42 5.95
C ASP A 37 -3.75 -6.71 7.42
N ARG A 38 -4.70 -6.44 8.32
CA ARG A 38 -4.53 -6.68 9.76
C ARG A 38 -4.21 -8.11 10.15
N ARG A 39 -4.56 -9.07 9.30
CA ARG A 39 -4.29 -10.49 9.55
C ARG A 39 -2.90 -10.88 9.05
N THR A 40 -2.33 -10.12 8.13
CA THR A 40 -1.01 -10.40 7.54
C THR A 40 0.10 -9.44 7.98
N GLY A 41 -0.22 -8.42 8.80
CA GLY A 41 0.79 -7.61 9.51
C GLY A 41 0.55 -6.11 9.51
N LEU A 42 -0.51 -5.61 8.86
CA LEU A 42 -0.84 -4.18 8.87
C LEU A 42 -1.48 -3.79 10.22
N VAL A 43 -1.13 -2.63 10.77
CA VAL A 43 -1.73 -2.18 12.05
C VAL A 43 -3.21 -1.85 11.91
N TRP A 44 -3.63 -1.34 10.75
CA TRP A 44 -5.02 -1.04 10.43
C TRP A 44 -5.30 -1.16 8.92
N ASN A 45 -6.50 -1.57 8.53
CA ASN A 45 -6.83 -1.81 7.12
C ASN A 45 -7.05 -0.51 6.34
N ASP A 46 -7.52 0.56 6.99
CA ASP A 46 -7.81 1.80 6.28
C ASP A 46 -6.51 2.57 5.99
N VAL A 47 -6.13 2.59 4.71
CA VAL A 47 -4.94 3.24 4.18
C VAL A 47 -5.34 4.36 3.23
N THR A 48 -5.45 5.57 3.77
CA THR A 48 -5.75 6.79 3.01
C THR A 48 -5.01 8.02 3.59
N PRO A 49 -4.19 8.75 2.81
CA PRO A 49 -3.38 8.40 1.64
C PRO A 49 -1.88 8.54 2.00
N ALA A 50 -1.23 7.50 2.51
CA ALA A 50 0.13 7.67 3.02
C ALA A 50 1.03 6.49 2.64
N PHE A 51 1.71 6.65 1.50
CA PHE A 51 2.96 5.93 1.23
C PHE A 51 4.11 6.92 1.21
N LEU A 52 5.23 6.55 1.83
CA LEU A 52 6.50 7.28 1.73
C LEU A 52 7.60 6.26 1.41
N ALA A 53 8.28 6.44 0.27
CA ALA A 53 9.49 5.70 -0.04
C ALA A 53 10.70 6.38 0.59
N ASP A 54 11.57 5.58 1.20
CA ASP A 54 12.89 6.00 1.67
C ASP A 54 13.97 5.63 0.64
N ALA A 55 15.14 6.26 0.74
CA ALA A 55 16.25 6.07 -0.18
C ALA A 55 16.84 4.64 -0.15
N ASP A 56 16.59 3.89 0.93
CA ASP A 56 17.00 2.49 1.07
C ASP A 56 16.02 1.49 0.41
N GLY A 57 14.93 1.97 -0.18
CA GLY A 57 13.88 1.15 -0.81
C GLY A 57 12.75 0.72 0.13
N SER A 58 12.79 1.11 1.40
CA SER A 58 11.68 0.89 2.33
C SER A 58 10.46 1.71 1.94
N ILE A 59 9.26 1.12 2.07
CA ILE A 59 7.98 1.80 1.93
C ILE A 59 7.31 1.90 3.29
N TRP A 60 7.11 3.13 3.76
CA TRP A 60 6.35 3.44 4.96
C TRP A 60 4.88 3.62 4.61
N ILE A 61 4.00 2.98 5.38
CA ILE A 61 2.55 2.99 5.19
C ILE A 61 1.93 3.72 6.39
N GLY A 62 1.31 4.87 6.16
CA GLY A 62 0.50 5.53 7.16
C GLY A 62 -0.91 4.95 7.16
N THR A 63 -1.43 4.66 8.35
CA THR A 63 -2.79 4.14 8.53
C THR A 63 -3.64 5.12 9.33
N GLY A 64 -4.96 5.00 9.26
CA GLY A 64 -5.86 5.79 10.10
C GLY A 64 -5.69 5.57 11.61
N ALA A 65 -4.94 4.54 12.02
CA ALA A 65 -4.68 4.22 13.43
C ALA A 65 -3.29 4.68 13.93
N GLY A 66 -2.54 5.42 13.10
CA GLY A 66 -1.15 5.82 13.36
C GLY A 66 -0.13 5.05 12.53
#